data_AF-A0A384IY94-F1
#
_entry.id   AF-A0A384IY94-F1
#
_cell.length_a   1.000
_cell.length_b   1.000
_cell.length_c   1.000
_cell.angle_alpha   90.00
_cell.angle_beta   90.00
_cell.angle_gamma   90.00
#
_symmetry.space_group_name_H-M   'P 1'
#
loop_
_entity.id
_entity.type
_entity.pdbx_description
1 polymer ?
#
loop_
_entity_poly.entity_id
_entity_poly.type
_entity_poly.pdbx_seq_one_letter_code
_entity_poly.pdbx_strand_id
1 'polypeptide(L)'
;MASAAQIAARPKLPTLPDGTYAVPDPDDPDTLTLWKVTAGSLDAWPPRRRWAPRMPPPPAGLSPGERREHRERWYAAVYWPWKVAVAASIADDPGRAADRFRDAVPAEEKPDAVLRRALAELGFPYGADARSYAEQCAQEQRERVDAARTMVAAGFSLSTVGRLLRVSKSTVWHWARDGRHDAGQPVTAESVAAALVVLEREAADAEEQAETDAAVAADAEPDVDVAALLAAVMELVDVDVDV
;
A
#
# COMPACT_ATOMS: atom_id res chain seq x y z
N MET A 1 -0.86 17.22 -7.48
CA MET A 1 -1.46 16.21 -8.39
C MET A 1 -1.29 16.65 -9.84
N ALA A 2 -1.05 15.72 -10.76
CA ALA A 2 -0.98 16.03 -12.19
C ALA A 2 -2.37 16.38 -12.74
N SER A 3 -2.48 17.35 -13.65
CA SER A 3 -3.75 17.73 -14.28
C SER A 3 -4.24 16.61 -15.22
N ALA A 4 -5.55 16.57 -15.50
CA ALA A 4 -6.11 15.61 -16.46
C ALA A 4 -5.44 15.72 -17.85
N ALA A 5 -5.06 16.94 -18.26
CA ALA A 5 -4.31 17.19 -19.49
C ALA A 5 -2.90 16.56 -19.45
N GLN A 6 -2.22 16.60 -18.30
CA GLN A 6 -0.92 15.96 -18.11
C GLN A 6 -1.00 14.43 -18.17
N ILE A 7 -2.09 13.84 -17.67
CA ILE A 7 -2.33 12.40 -17.76
C ILE A 7 -2.61 12.01 -19.22
N ALA A 8 -3.42 12.79 -19.94
CA ALA A 8 -3.74 12.53 -21.34
C ALA A 8 -2.54 12.72 -22.28
N ALA A 9 -1.65 13.68 -21.99
CA ALA A 9 -0.44 13.94 -22.77
C ALA A 9 0.77 13.07 -22.37
N ARG A 10 0.60 12.16 -21.41
CA ARG A 10 1.67 11.27 -20.96
C ARG A 10 2.06 10.35 -22.13
N PRO A 11 3.34 10.34 -22.56
CA PRO A 11 3.77 9.39 -23.57
C PRO A 11 3.64 7.97 -23.01
N LYS A 12 3.24 7.05 -23.89
CA LYS A 12 3.22 5.63 -23.55
C LYS A 12 4.65 5.16 -23.35
N LEU A 13 4.98 4.76 -22.13
CA LEU A 13 6.26 4.12 -21.83
C LEU A 13 6.27 2.72 -22.44
N PRO A 14 7.44 2.20 -22.84
CA PRO A 14 7.57 0.79 -23.23
C PRO A 14 7.13 -0.11 -22.06
N THR A 15 6.63 -1.30 -22.39
CA THR A 15 6.35 -2.32 -21.38
C THR A 15 7.69 -2.81 -20.83
N LEU A 16 7.89 -2.64 -19.52
CA LEU A 16 9.10 -3.06 -18.83
C LEU A 16 8.81 -4.30 -17.98
N PRO A 17 9.77 -5.23 -17.84
CA PRO A 17 9.64 -6.33 -16.89
C PRO A 17 9.63 -5.80 -15.45
N ASP A 18 8.86 -6.45 -14.58
CA ASP A 18 8.88 -6.13 -13.15
C ASP A 18 10.26 -6.44 -12.55
N GLY A 19 10.74 -5.56 -11.67
CA GLY A 19 12.09 -5.67 -11.11
C GLY A 19 12.66 -4.35 -10.61
N THR A 20 13.96 -4.34 -10.33
CA THR A 20 14.70 -3.13 -9.96
C THR A 20 15.85 -2.88 -10.91
N TYR A 21 16.04 -1.62 -11.26
CA TYR A 21 16.95 -1.21 -12.33
C TYR A 21 17.74 0.02 -11.92
N ALA A 22 18.99 0.08 -12.35
CA ALA A 22 19.83 1.26 -12.29
C ALA A 22 20.26 1.63 -13.71
N VAL A 23 20.00 2.87 -14.09
CA VAL A 23 20.41 3.42 -15.40
C VAL A 23 21.08 4.78 -15.20
N PRO A 24 22.07 5.13 -16.05
CA PRO A 24 22.62 6.48 -16.07
C PRO A 24 21.51 7.52 -16.24
N ASP A 25 21.64 8.67 -15.59
CA ASP A 25 20.75 9.80 -15.82
C ASP A 25 20.89 10.25 -17.28
N PRO A 26 19.79 10.37 -18.04
CA PRO A 26 19.81 10.90 -19.40
C PRO A 26 20.53 12.25 -19.55
N ASP A 27 20.47 13.10 -18.52
CA ASP A 27 21.07 14.43 -18.54
C ASP A 27 22.49 14.45 -17.92
N ASP A 28 22.85 13.42 -17.15
CA ASP A 28 24.14 13.27 -16.47
C ASP A 28 24.58 11.78 -16.43
N PRO A 29 25.31 11.30 -17.46
CA PRO A 29 25.69 9.89 -17.56
C PRO A 29 26.56 9.35 -16.42
N ASP A 30 27.17 10.23 -15.62
CA ASP A 30 28.01 9.85 -14.48
C ASP A 30 27.16 9.56 -13.21
N THR A 31 25.89 9.99 -13.19
CA THR A 31 24.95 9.74 -12.10
C THR A 31 24.07 8.53 -12.42
N LEU A 32 24.03 7.53 -11.54
CA LEU A 32 23.07 6.42 -11.64
C LEU A 32 21.74 6.79 -10.96
N THR A 33 20.64 6.60 -11.69
CA THR A 33 19.28 6.71 -11.19
C THR A 33 18.69 5.32 -10.94
N LEU A 34 17.97 5.17 -9.84
CA LEU A 34 17.50 3.86 -9.37
C LEU A 34 15.98 3.78 -9.44
N TRP A 35 15.48 2.63 -9.90
CA TRP A 35 14.08 2.45 -10.27
C TRP A 35 13.52 1.10 -9.83
N LYS A 36 12.23 1.09 -9.56
CA LYS A 36 11.42 -0.10 -9.37
C LYS A 36 10.33 -0.12 -10.43
N VAL A 37 10.18 -1.26 -11.11
CA VAL A 37 9.05 -1.55 -11.99
C VAL A 37 8.13 -2.55 -11.31
N THR A 38 6.84 -2.23 -11.22
CA THR A 38 5.82 -3.13 -10.68
C THR A 38 4.50 -2.91 -11.41
N ALA A 39 3.93 -3.98 -11.97
CA ALA A 39 2.69 -3.94 -12.73
C ALA A 39 2.67 -2.82 -13.79
N GLY A 40 3.80 -2.62 -14.48
CA GLY A 40 3.96 -1.59 -15.53
C GLY A 40 4.15 -0.15 -15.03
N SER A 41 4.21 0.08 -13.71
CA SER A 41 4.57 1.38 -13.13
C SER A 41 6.08 1.49 -12.97
N LEU A 42 6.67 2.60 -13.42
CA LEU A 42 8.09 2.93 -13.26
C LEU A 42 8.24 4.03 -12.22
N ASP A 43 8.74 3.65 -11.05
CA ASP A 43 8.82 4.48 -9.85
C ASP A 43 10.26 4.59 -9.36
N ALA A 44 10.60 5.76 -8.80
CA ALA A 44 11.93 6.00 -8.26
C ALA A 44 12.18 5.14 -7.02
N TRP A 45 13.40 4.64 -6.91
CA TRP A 45 13.90 3.89 -5.76
C TRP A 45 15.08 4.63 -5.10
N PRO A 46 15.18 4.66 -3.75
CA PRO A 46 14.14 4.28 -2.80
C PRO A 46 12.90 5.17 -2.93
N PRO A 47 11.74 4.78 -2.38
CA PRO A 47 10.53 5.60 -2.42
C PRO A 47 10.82 7.03 -1.95
N ARG A 48 10.16 8.02 -2.56
CA ARG A 48 10.34 9.46 -2.31
C ARG A 48 11.69 10.04 -2.74
N ARG A 49 12.65 9.23 -3.19
CA ARG A 49 13.84 9.76 -3.88
C ARG A 49 13.41 10.38 -5.20
N ARG A 50 13.85 11.61 -5.46
CA ARG A 50 13.56 12.31 -6.71
C ARG A 50 14.77 12.26 -7.62
N TRP A 51 14.72 11.38 -8.62
CA TRP A 51 15.70 11.33 -9.70
C TRP A 51 15.39 12.30 -10.84
N ALA A 52 14.11 12.57 -11.08
CA ALA A 52 13.69 13.41 -12.19
C ALA A 52 14.21 14.86 -12.10
N PRO A 53 14.42 15.54 -13.25
CA PRO A 53 14.79 16.95 -13.31
C PRO A 53 13.85 17.83 -12.48
N ARG A 54 14.39 18.86 -11.83
CA ARG A 54 13.58 19.81 -11.05
C ARG A 54 12.97 20.86 -11.96
N MET A 55 11.67 21.08 -11.81
CA MET A 55 11.01 22.18 -12.48
C MET A 55 11.53 23.48 -11.85
N PRO A 56 12.02 24.44 -12.66
CA PRO A 56 12.36 25.75 -12.14
C PRO A 56 11.10 26.43 -11.56
N PRO A 57 11.26 27.33 -10.59
CA PRO A 57 10.13 28.13 -10.11
C PRO A 57 9.55 28.94 -11.29
N PRO A 58 8.21 29.09 -11.34
CA PRO A 58 7.59 29.92 -12.37
C PRO A 58 8.05 31.38 -12.20
N PRO A 59 8.16 32.15 -13.30
CA PRO A 59 8.36 33.59 -13.22
C PRO A 59 7.37 34.28 -12.26
N ALA A 60 7.84 35.29 -11.55
CA ALA A 60 6.99 36.10 -10.69
C ALA A 60 5.90 36.83 -11.50
N GLY A 61 4.72 37.01 -10.91
CA GLY A 61 3.61 37.73 -11.54
C GLY A 61 2.76 36.93 -12.52
N LEU A 62 3.04 35.63 -12.72
CA LEU A 62 2.18 34.77 -13.54
C LEU A 62 0.83 34.51 -12.86
N SER A 63 -0.25 34.68 -13.62
CA SER A 63 -1.59 34.25 -13.22
C SER A 63 -1.64 32.73 -12.95
N PRO A 64 -2.64 32.23 -12.21
CA PRO A 64 -2.81 30.78 -12.00
C PRO A 64 -2.85 29.96 -13.30
N GLY A 65 -3.46 30.51 -14.36
CA GLY A 65 -3.53 29.88 -15.69
C GLY A 65 -2.14 29.77 -16.33
N GLU A 66 -1.38 30.85 -16.35
CA GLU A 66 -0.01 30.86 -16.91
C GLU A 66 0.95 29.98 -16.10
N ARG A 67 0.78 29.91 -14.77
CA ARG A 67 1.54 28.97 -13.91
C ARG A 67 1.25 27.52 -14.28
N ARG A 68 0.00 27.20 -14.61
CA ARG A 68 -0.39 25.87 -15.10
C ARG A 68 0.23 25.59 -16.47
N GLU A 69 0.13 26.52 -17.42
CA GLU A 69 0.72 26.36 -18.76
C GLU A 69 2.26 26.25 -18.72
N HIS A 70 2.91 27.01 -17.84
CA HIS A 70 4.36 26.91 -17.60
C HIS A 70 4.74 25.50 -17.13
N ARG A 71 4.01 24.97 -16.15
CA ARG A 71 4.19 23.59 -15.67
C ARG A 71 3.95 22.57 -16.78
N GLU A 72 2.86 22.69 -17.52
CA GLU A 72 2.51 21.75 -18.60
C GLU A 72 3.57 21.74 -19.70
N ARG A 73 4.09 22.92 -20.09
CA ARG A 73 5.22 23.05 -21.03
C ARG A 73 6.48 22.37 -20.51
N TRP A 74 6.85 22.59 -19.25
CA TRP A 74 8.03 21.95 -18.67
C TRP A 74 7.89 20.42 -18.62
N TYR A 75 6.72 19.91 -18.26
CA TYR A 75 6.48 18.47 -18.25
C TYR A 75 6.61 17.86 -19.64
N ALA A 76 6.03 18.51 -20.66
CA ALA A 76 6.09 18.05 -22.04
C ALA A 76 7.51 18.14 -22.63
N ALA A 77 8.26 19.20 -22.33
CA ALA A 77 9.56 19.47 -22.94
C ALA A 77 10.73 18.78 -22.22
N VAL A 78 10.62 18.54 -20.91
CA VAL A 78 11.75 18.06 -20.08
C VAL A 78 11.41 16.74 -19.40
N TYR A 79 10.41 16.74 -18.52
CA TYR A 79 10.15 15.56 -17.66
C TYR A 79 9.76 14.31 -18.44
N TRP A 80 8.84 14.42 -19.40
CA TRP A 80 8.36 13.27 -20.14
C TRP A 80 9.41 12.68 -21.08
N PRO A 81 10.14 13.48 -21.90
CA PRO A 81 11.27 12.99 -22.67
C PRO A 81 12.33 12.30 -21.80
N TRP A 82 12.68 12.91 -20.67
CA TRP A 82 13.62 12.30 -19.71
C TRP A 82 13.11 10.96 -19.18
N LYS A 83 11.84 10.87 -18.77
CA LYS A 83 11.26 9.60 -18.26
C LYS A 83 11.15 8.53 -19.34
N VAL A 84 10.92 8.92 -20.59
CA VAL A 84 10.96 8.01 -21.76
C VAL A 84 12.37 7.50 -21.99
N ALA A 85 13.40 8.35 -21.90
CA ALA A 85 14.80 7.96 -22.07
C ALA A 85 15.24 6.96 -20.98
N VAL A 86 14.86 7.19 -19.72
CA VAL A 86 15.05 6.22 -18.62
C VAL A 86 14.40 4.88 -18.96
N ALA A 87 13.12 4.88 -19.35
CA ALA A 87 12.40 3.65 -19.67
C ALA A 87 13.00 2.93 -20.89
N ALA A 88 13.44 3.66 -21.90
CA ALA A 88 14.11 3.11 -23.08
C ALA A 88 15.45 2.46 -22.71
N SER A 89 16.22 3.08 -21.83
CA SER A 89 17.50 2.54 -21.32
C SER A 89 17.31 1.21 -20.58
N ILE A 90 16.22 1.08 -19.80
CA ILE A 90 15.85 -0.20 -19.16
C ILE A 90 15.39 -1.22 -20.21
N ALA A 91 14.61 -0.79 -21.20
CA ALA A 91 14.08 -1.69 -22.23
C ALA A 91 15.15 -2.24 -23.17
N ASP A 92 16.21 -1.48 -23.43
CA ASP A 92 17.33 -1.86 -24.29
C ASP A 92 18.13 -3.04 -23.72
N ASP A 93 18.47 -2.98 -22.42
CA ASP A 93 19.18 -4.05 -21.72
C ASP A 93 18.72 -4.18 -20.26
N PRO A 94 17.58 -4.86 -20.02
CA PRO A 94 17.01 -4.99 -18.68
C PRO A 94 17.90 -5.80 -17.75
N GLY A 95 18.65 -6.77 -18.28
CA GLY A 95 19.58 -7.59 -17.51
C GLY A 95 20.72 -6.75 -16.94
N ARG A 96 21.39 -5.98 -17.79
CA ARG A 96 22.47 -5.08 -17.35
C ARG A 96 21.97 -3.97 -16.43
N ALA A 97 20.79 -3.42 -16.67
CA ALA A 97 20.20 -2.45 -15.76
C ALA A 97 19.90 -3.04 -14.38
N ALA A 98 19.45 -4.30 -14.32
CA ALA A 98 19.25 -5.02 -13.07
C ALA A 98 20.60 -5.31 -12.37
N ASP A 99 21.63 -5.70 -13.12
CA ASP A 99 22.97 -5.95 -12.58
C ASP A 99 23.57 -4.69 -11.95
N ARG A 100 23.50 -3.56 -12.65
CA ARG A 100 23.92 -2.26 -12.09
C ARG A 100 23.19 -1.93 -10.80
N PHE A 101 21.89 -2.25 -10.68
CA PHE A 101 21.16 -2.05 -9.44
C PHE A 101 21.69 -2.95 -8.32
N ARG A 102 21.94 -4.23 -8.64
CA ARG A 102 22.48 -5.19 -7.67
C ARG A 102 23.84 -4.78 -7.12
N ASP A 103 24.66 -4.12 -7.94
CA ASP A 103 26.00 -3.63 -7.60
C ASP A 103 25.97 -2.28 -6.89
N ALA A 104 25.07 -1.38 -7.29
CA ALA A 104 24.98 -0.03 -6.72
C ALA A 104 24.29 0.03 -5.35
N VAL A 105 23.46 -0.96 -5.03
CA VAL A 105 22.64 -0.97 -3.81
C VAL A 105 23.12 -2.07 -2.85
N PRO A 106 23.53 -1.72 -1.62
CA PRO A 106 23.88 -2.68 -0.58
C PRO A 106 22.75 -3.70 -0.35
N ALA A 107 23.10 -4.94 0.02
CA ALA A 107 22.12 -6.03 0.12
C ALA A 107 20.99 -5.73 1.12
N GLU A 108 21.34 -5.05 2.21
CA GLU A 108 20.49 -4.59 3.30
C GLU A 108 19.50 -3.48 2.89
N GLU A 109 19.83 -2.72 1.85
CA GLU A 109 18.98 -1.64 1.34
C GLU A 109 18.07 -2.12 0.20
N LYS A 110 18.27 -3.33 -0.35
CA LYS A 110 17.42 -3.82 -1.45
C LYS A 110 15.95 -3.87 -1.04
N PRO A 111 14.99 -3.67 -1.98
CA PRO A 111 13.56 -3.58 -1.65
C PRO A 111 13.04 -4.72 -0.79
N ASP A 112 13.47 -5.96 -1.05
CA ASP A 112 13.06 -7.13 -0.29
C ASP A 112 13.64 -7.16 1.13
N ALA A 113 14.85 -6.63 1.32
CA ALA A 113 15.46 -6.50 2.66
C ALA A 113 14.76 -5.40 3.47
N VAL A 114 14.48 -4.25 2.85
CA VAL A 114 13.72 -3.15 3.47
C VAL A 114 12.31 -3.59 3.83
N LEU A 115 11.61 -4.28 2.92
CA LEU A 115 10.27 -4.81 3.19
C LEU A 115 10.29 -5.85 4.31
N ARG A 116 11.26 -6.77 4.30
CA ARG A 116 11.44 -7.76 5.37
C ARG A 116 11.61 -7.11 6.73
N ARG A 117 12.49 -6.09 6.80
CA ARG A 117 12.72 -5.34 8.02
C ARG A 117 11.46 -4.63 8.50
N ALA A 118 10.76 -3.92 7.62
CA ALA A 118 9.54 -3.21 7.96
C ALA A 118 8.43 -4.15 8.46
N LEU A 119 8.28 -5.33 7.83
CA LEU A 119 7.31 -6.34 8.27
C LEU A 119 7.69 -6.93 9.63
N ALA A 120 8.97 -7.22 9.85
CA ALA A 120 9.45 -7.70 11.16
C ALA A 120 9.25 -6.66 12.27
N GLU A 121 9.50 -5.37 12.00
CA GLU A 121 9.23 -4.26 12.93
C GLU A 121 7.73 -4.14 13.26
N LEU A 122 6.85 -4.50 12.33
CA LEU A 122 5.40 -4.54 12.53
C LEU A 122 4.88 -5.88 13.11
N GLY A 123 5.78 -6.79 13.50
CA GLY A 123 5.41 -8.11 14.05
C GLY A 123 4.85 -9.09 13.01
N PHE A 124 4.91 -8.77 11.72
CA PHE A 124 4.48 -9.70 10.66
C PHE A 124 5.55 -10.74 10.38
N PRO A 125 5.21 -12.05 10.45
CA PRO A 125 6.14 -13.10 10.07
C PRO A 125 6.47 -13.05 8.57
N TYR A 126 7.75 -13.17 8.21
CA TYR A 126 8.21 -13.23 6.81
C TYR A 126 8.98 -14.53 6.52
N GLY A 127 8.70 -15.18 5.38
CA GLY A 127 9.41 -16.39 4.94
C GLY A 127 8.56 -17.66 5.03
N ALA A 128 9.11 -18.75 5.56
CA ALA A 128 8.34 -20.00 5.80
C ALA A 128 7.08 -19.71 6.65
N ASP A 129 7.23 -18.81 7.62
CA ASP A 129 6.17 -18.34 8.49
C ASP A 129 5.10 -17.52 7.76
N ALA A 130 5.42 -16.87 6.64
CA ALA A 130 4.43 -16.13 5.84
C ALA A 130 3.48 -17.05 5.07
N ARG A 131 3.95 -18.23 4.63
CA ARG A 131 3.05 -19.25 4.04
C ARG A 131 2.15 -19.85 5.10
N SER A 132 2.71 -20.23 6.24
CA SER A 132 1.93 -20.73 7.37
C SER A 132 0.93 -19.69 7.88
N TYR A 133 1.33 -18.42 7.95
CA TYR A 133 0.44 -17.30 8.29
C TYR A 133 -0.65 -17.08 7.23
N ALA A 134 -0.32 -17.11 5.94
CA ALA A 134 -1.31 -17.01 4.87
C ALA A 134 -2.30 -18.19 4.86
N GLU A 135 -1.82 -19.41 5.13
CA GLU A 135 -2.64 -20.60 5.30
C GLU A 135 -3.55 -20.48 6.52
N GLN A 136 -3.03 -19.96 7.63
CA GLN A 136 -3.78 -19.68 8.85
C GLN A 136 -4.85 -18.60 8.62
N CYS A 137 -4.52 -17.45 8.05
CA CYS A 137 -5.49 -16.42 7.70
C CYS A 137 -6.57 -16.94 6.73
N ALA A 138 -6.17 -17.77 5.76
CA ALA A 138 -7.12 -18.40 4.85
C ALA A 138 -8.04 -19.40 5.56
N GLN A 139 -7.53 -20.12 6.57
CA GLN A 139 -8.30 -21.04 7.40
C GLN A 139 -9.28 -20.29 8.31
N GLU A 140 -8.82 -19.26 9.02
CA GLU A 140 -9.66 -18.39 9.84
C GLU A 140 -10.77 -17.73 9.02
N GLN A 141 -10.43 -17.27 7.81
CA GLN A 141 -11.40 -16.70 6.89
C GLN A 141 -12.45 -17.73 6.44
N ARG A 142 -12.07 -19.00 6.20
CA ARG A 142 -13.02 -20.09 5.90
C ARG A 142 -13.95 -20.34 7.09
N GLU A 143 -13.40 -20.42 8.30
CA GLU A 143 -14.17 -20.61 9.54
C GLU A 143 -15.18 -19.48 9.76
N ARG A 144 -14.79 -18.21 9.54
CA ARG A 144 -15.70 -17.06 9.63
C ARG A 144 -16.81 -17.10 8.58
N VAL A 145 -16.49 -17.49 7.35
CA VAL A 145 -17.46 -17.67 6.27
C VAL A 145 -18.47 -18.75 6.63
N ASP A 146 -18.03 -19.89 7.14
CA ASP A 146 -18.91 -21.00 7.51
C ASP A 146 -19.76 -20.68 8.75
N ALA A 147 -19.20 -20.01 9.76
CA ALA A 147 -19.96 -19.51 10.89
C ALA A 147 -21.05 -18.52 10.46
N ALA A 148 -20.72 -17.57 9.58
CA ALA A 148 -21.69 -16.62 9.03
C ALA A 148 -22.84 -17.33 8.30
N ARG A 149 -22.52 -18.33 7.48
CA ARG A 149 -23.51 -19.13 6.75
C ARG A 149 -24.43 -19.87 7.70
N THR A 150 -23.88 -20.58 8.68
CA THR A 150 -24.66 -21.35 9.65
C THR A 150 -25.60 -20.44 10.45
N MET A 151 -25.13 -19.28 10.92
CA MET A 151 -25.98 -18.34 11.66
C MET A 151 -27.10 -17.77 10.80
N VAL A 152 -26.82 -17.40 9.54
CA VAL A 152 -27.87 -16.93 8.62
C VAL A 152 -28.89 -18.03 8.33
N ALA A 153 -28.44 -19.27 8.12
CA ALA A 153 -29.33 -20.42 7.89
C ALA A 153 -30.16 -20.77 9.14
N ALA A 154 -29.64 -20.50 10.34
CA ALA A 154 -30.37 -20.61 11.61
C ALA A 154 -31.34 -19.44 11.87
N GLY A 155 -31.46 -18.48 10.94
CA GLY A 155 -32.43 -17.39 11.00
C GLY A 155 -31.93 -16.09 11.65
N PHE A 156 -30.64 -15.98 11.95
CA PHE A 156 -30.08 -14.72 12.45
C PHE A 156 -30.06 -13.65 11.34
N SER A 157 -30.30 -12.39 11.72
CA SER A 157 -30.24 -11.28 10.78
C SER A 157 -28.80 -11.01 10.32
N LEU A 158 -28.61 -10.60 9.06
CA LEU A 158 -27.29 -10.24 8.52
C LEU A 158 -26.57 -9.17 9.36
N SER A 159 -27.33 -8.24 9.95
CA SER A 159 -26.77 -7.20 10.84
C SER A 159 -26.29 -7.78 12.16
N THR A 160 -27.00 -8.76 12.73
CA THR A 160 -26.58 -9.46 13.95
C THR A 160 -25.30 -10.24 13.71
N VAL A 161 -25.26 -11.03 12.63
CA VAL A 161 -24.08 -11.82 12.25
C VAL A 161 -22.88 -10.92 11.96
N GLY A 162 -23.09 -9.80 11.26
CA GLY A 162 -22.01 -8.85 10.99
C GLY A 162 -21.42 -8.22 12.25
N ARG A 163 -22.26 -7.92 13.24
CA ARG A 163 -21.80 -7.43 14.55
C ARG A 163 -21.00 -8.50 15.31
N LEU A 164 -21.48 -9.73 15.31
CA LEU A 164 -20.83 -10.85 16.01
C LEU A 164 -19.47 -11.19 15.40
N LEU A 165 -19.38 -11.22 14.07
CA LEU A 165 -18.13 -11.52 13.34
C LEU A 165 -17.28 -10.28 13.01
N ARG A 166 -17.67 -9.10 13.52
CA ARG A 166 -16.98 -7.82 13.29
C ARG A 166 -16.73 -7.50 11.81
N VAL A 167 -17.69 -7.83 10.95
CA VAL A 167 -17.65 -7.54 9.52
C VAL A 167 -18.88 -6.78 9.05
N SER A 168 -18.75 -6.12 7.90
CA SER A 168 -19.88 -5.38 7.34
C SER A 168 -21.05 -6.30 6.99
N LYS A 169 -22.28 -5.78 7.08
CA LYS A 169 -23.49 -6.48 6.63
C LYS A 169 -23.38 -6.98 5.18
N SER A 170 -22.74 -6.19 4.31
CA SER A 170 -22.53 -6.55 2.91
C SER A 170 -21.59 -7.75 2.77
N THR A 171 -20.52 -7.79 3.57
CA THR A 171 -19.60 -8.93 3.64
C THR A 171 -20.32 -10.21 4.05
N VAL A 172 -21.15 -10.17 5.10
CA VAL A 172 -21.98 -11.32 5.52
C VAL A 172 -22.93 -11.77 4.43
N TRP A 173 -23.58 -10.82 3.74
CA TRP A 173 -24.46 -11.14 2.61
C TRP A 173 -23.72 -11.89 1.50
N HIS A 174 -22.50 -11.44 1.15
CA HIS A 174 -21.66 -12.12 0.17
C HIS A 174 -21.24 -13.51 0.64
N TRP A 175 -20.79 -13.67 1.89
CA TRP A 175 -20.41 -14.97 2.45
C TRP A 175 -21.58 -15.96 2.47
N ALA A 176 -22.77 -15.49 2.83
CA ALA A 176 -24.00 -16.29 2.83
C ALA A 176 -24.48 -16.63 1.41
N ARG A 177 -24.25 -15.74 0.42
CA ARG A 177 -24.73 -15.91 -0.97
C ARG A 177 -23.78 -16.72 -1.85
N ASP A 178 -22.46 -16.52 -1.72
CA ASP A 178 -21.45 -17.23 -2.52
C ASP A 178 -21.27 -18.69 -2.09
N GLY A 179 -21.84 -19.06 -0.93
CA GLY A 179 -22.11 -20.45 -0.59
C GLY A 179 -23.21 -21.01 -1.47
N ARG A 180 -22.88 -21.45 -2.69
CA ARG A 180 -23.66 -22.52 -3.32
C ARG A 180 -23.63 -23.69 -2.36
N HIS A 181 -24.70 -23.81 -1.60
CA HIS A 181 -25.07 -25.04 -0.98
C HIS A 181 -25.02 -26.15 -2.06
N ASP A 182 -24.22 -27.18 -1.80
CA ASP A 182 -24.81 -28.51 -1.78
C ASP A 182 -26.06 -28.40 -0.88
N ALA A 183 -27.21 -28.22 -1.52
CA ALA A 183 -28.49 -27.84 -0.92
C ALA A 183 -29.16 -28.96 -0.13
N GLY A 184 -28.39 -29.69 0.68
CA GLY A 184 -28.86 -30.89 1.35
C GLY A 184 -28.40 -31.11 2.79
N GLN A 185 -27.45 -30.34 3.33
CA GLN A 185 -27.06 -30.53 4.73
C GLN A 185 -27.95 -29.71 5.67
N PRO A 186 -28.73 -30.35 6.57
CA PRO A 186 -29.53 -29.63 7.54
C PRO A 186 -28.63 -28.90 8.53
N VAL A 187 -29.03 -27.69 8.93
CA VAL A 187 -28.42 -26.99 10.06
C VAL A 187 -28.68 -27.83 11.32
N THR A 188 -27.61 -28.35 11.91
CA THR A 188 -27.68 -29.14 13.15
C THR A 188 -27.32 -28.28 14.35
N ALA A 189 -27.73 -28.70 15.56
CA ALA A 189 -27.30 -28.07 16.80
C ALA A 189 -25.76 -28.04 16.93
N GLU A 190 -25.07 -29.06 16.42
CA GLU A 190 -23.61 -29.14 16.39
C GLU A 190 -22.99 -28.06 15.48
N SER A 191 -23.58 -27.82 14.31
CA SER A 191 -23.09 -26.76 13.40
C SER A 191 -23.24 -25.36 14.03
N VAL A 192 -24.33 -25.13 14.77
CA VAL A 192 -24.54 -23.88 15.51
C VAL A 192 -23.56 -23.76 16.67
N ALA A 193 -23.31 -24.85 17.42
CA ALA A 193 -22.31 -24.87 18.48
C ALA A 193 -20.90 -24.56 17.95
N ALA A 194 -20.48 -25.13 16.82
CA ALA A 194 -19.20 -24.83 16.20
C ALA A 194 -19.10 -23.34 15.78
N ALA A 195 -20.18 -22.76 15.27
CA ALA A 195 -20.24 -21.34 14.94
C ALA A 195 -20.13 -20.43 16.17
N LEU A 196 -20.68 -20.86 17.33
CA LEU A 196 -20.54 -20.16 18.60
C LEU A 196 -19.12 -20.21 19.16
N VAL A 197 -18.41 -21.34 19.02
CA VAL A 197 -17.00 -21.46 19.43
C VAL A 197 -16.11 -20.46 18.69
N VAL A 198 -16.36 -20.22 17.40
CA VAL A 198 -15.65 -19.18 16.64
C VAL A 198 -15.88 -17.79 17.25
N LEU A 199 -17.10 -17.49 17.71
CA LEU A 199 -17.40 -16.21 18.36
C LEU A 199 -16.73 -16.07 19.73
N GLU A 200 -16.68 -17.15 20.51
CA GLU A 200 -15.99 -17.15 21.80
C GLU A 200 -14.50 -16.88 21.63
N ARG A 201 -13.86 -17.48 20.62
CA ARG A 201 -12.45 -17.20 20.27
C ARG A 201 -12.24 -15.72 19.92
N GLU A 202 -13.07 -15.17 19.03
CA GLU A 202 -12.98 -13.77 18.62
C GLU A 202 -13.25 -12.79 19.78
N ALA A 203 -14.08 -13.18 20.74
CA ALA A 203 -14.34 -12.38 21.94
C ALA A 203 -13.12 -12.38 22.88
N ALA A 204 -12.47 -13.53 23.08
CA ALA A 204 -11.25 -13.65 23.87
C ALA A 204 -10.08 -12.87 23.24
N ASP A 205 -9.86 -13.04 21.93
CA ASP A 205 -8.81 -12.31 21.18
C ASP A 205 -9.00 -10.78 21.30
N ALA A 206 -10.25 -10.33 21.34
CA ALA A 206 -10.57 -8.92 21.48
C ALA A 206 -10.35 -8.35 22.89
N GLU A 207 -10.58 -9.16 23.91
CA GLU A 207 -10.32 -8.81 25.31
C GLU A 207 -8.81 -8.69 25.53
N GLU A 208 -8.03 -9.65 25.01
CA GLU A 208 -6.56 -9.62 25.03
C GLU A 208 -5.99 -8.40 24.27
N GLN A 209 -6.55 -8.07 23.09
CA GLN A 209 -6.14 -6.87 22.36
C GLN A 209 -6.49 -5.59 23.14
N ALA A 210 -7.65 -5.52 23.79
CA ALA A 210 -8.04 -4.36 24.58
C ALA A 210 -7.15 -4.18 25.81
N GLU A 211 -6.74 -5.27 26.46
CA GLU A 211 -5.78 -5.25 27.57
C GLU A 211 -4.39 -4.79 27.09
N THR A 212 -3.94 -5.29 25.94
CA THR A 212 -2.69 -4.88 25.30
C THR A 212 -2.71 -3.38 24.93
N ASP A 213 -3.77 -2.91 24.27
CA ASP A 213 -3.94 -1.51 23.89
C ASP A 213 -4.01 -0.60 25.13
N ALA A 214 -4.66 -1.06 26.20
CA ALA A 214 -4.71 -0.35 27.47
C ALA A 214 -3.34 -0.28 28.16
N ALA A 215 -2.55 -1.36 28.12
CA ALA A 215 -1.19 -1.38 28.64
C ALA A 215 -0.26 -0.45 27.84
N VAL A 216 -0.34 -0.48 26.51
CA VAL A 216 0.40 0.44 25.62
C VAL A 216 0.00 1.90 25.89
N ALA A 217 -1.29 2.17 26.09
CA ALA A 217 -1.76 3.52 26.41
C ALA A 217 -1.34 3.97 27.83
N ALA A 218 -1.19 3.04 28.78
CA ALA A 218 -0.75 3.34 30.14
C ALA A 218 0.76 3.60 30.24
N ASP A 219 1.57 2.91 29.42
CA ASP A 219 3.02 3.10 29.32
C ASP A 219 3.42 4.23 28.36
N ALA A 220 2.48 4.77 27.58
CA ALA A 220 2.69 5.99 26.80
C ALA A 220 2.81 7.19 27.76
N GLU A 221 4.03 7.48 28.25
CA GLU A 221 4.30 8.75 28.92
C GLU A 221 3.82 9.90 28.02
N PRO A 222 3.02 10.86 28.53
CA PRO A 222 2.57 12.00 27.76
C PRO A 222 3.72 13.02 27.64
N ASP A 223 4.82 12.62 27.01
CA ASP A 223 6.02 13.44 26.86
C ASP A 223 6.28 13.85 25.40
N VAL A 224 5.24 13.72 24.57
CA VAL A 224 5.15 14.49 23.35
C VAL A 224 4.16 15.60 23.61
N ASP A 225 4.68 16.80 23.90
CA ASP A 225 3.89 18.02 23.82
C ASP A 225 3.32 18.12 22.41
N VAL A 226 2.11 17.60 22.23
CA VAL A 226 1.40 17.57 20.96
C VAL A 226 1.24 19.00 20.42
N ALA A 227 1.22 20.02 21.30
CA ALA A 227 1.25 21.41 20.88
C ALA A 227 2.62 21.82 20.33
N ALA A 228 3.74 21.38 20.91
CA ALA A 228 5.07 21.57 20.34
C ALA A 228 5.27 20.81 19.02
N LEU A 229 4.72 19.59 18.90
CA LEU A 229 4.80 18.80 17.67
C LEU A 229 3.88 19.34 16.58
N LEU A 230 2.68 19.84 16.93
CA LEU A 230 1.82 20.60 16.02
C LEU A 230 2.42 21.93 15.61
N ALA A 231 3.10 22.65 16.53
CA ALA A 231 3.81 23.87 16.21
C ALA A 231 4.96 23.61 15.23
N ALA A 232 5.76 22.56 15.47
CA ALA A 232 6.82 22.14 14.55
C ALA A 232 6.28 21.65 13.20
N VAL A 233 5.15 20.95 13.17
CA VAL A 233 4.48 20.52 11.94
C VAL A 233 3.87 21.71 11.19
N MET A 234 3.32 22.70 11.89
CA MET A 234 2.80 23.93 11.27
C MET A 234 3.91 24.83 10.74
N GLU A 235 5.04 24.92 11.43
CA GLU A 235 6.23 25.63 10.96
C GLU A 235 6.87 24.94 9.74
N LEU A 236 6.74 23.60 9.63
CA LEU A 236 7.10 22.84 8.44
C LEU A 236 6.09 22.97 7.28
N VAL A 237 4.87 23.44 7.57
CA VAL A 237 3.77 23.63 6.60
C VAL A 237 3.49 25.12 6.41
N ASP A 238 4.53 25.95 6.42
CA ASP A 238 4.48 27.32 5.89
C ASP A 238 4.17 27.28 4.38
N VAL A 239 2.89 27.07 4.10
CA VAL A 239 2.21 27.32 2.85
C VAL A 239 1.51 28.65 3.08
N ASP A 240 2.10 29.71 2.55
CA ASP A 240 1.42 30.98 2.31
C ASP A 240 0.05 30.69 1.67
N VAL A 241 -1.01 30.84 2.47
CA VAL A 241 -2.38 30.98 1.97
C VAL A 241 -2.71 32.46 2.05
N ASP A 242 -2.35 33.20 1.00
CA ASP A 242 -2.95 34.51 0.74
C ASP A 242 -4.43 34.30 0.37
N VAL A 243 -5.29 35.03 1.10
CA VAL A 243 -6.75 35.16 0.89
C VAL A 243 -7.04 36.03 -0.34
#